data_AF-A0A854D362-F1
#
_entry.id   AF-A0A854D362-F1
#
_cell.length_a   1.000
_cell.length_b   1.000
_cell.length_c   1.000
_cell.angle_alpha   90.00
_cell.angle_beta   90.00
_cell.angle_gamma   90.00
#
_symmetry.space_group_name_H-M   'P 1'
#
loop_
_entity.id
_entity.type
_entity.pdbx_description
1 polymer ?
#
loop_
_entity_poly.entity_id
_entity_poly.type
_entity_poly.pdbx_seq_one_letter_code
_entity_poly.pdbx_strand_id
1 'polypeptide(L)'
;MSTSLRPPAPAGAQRSVFDRSWPGSRLERSRAAAGLAAVCVLALGMTACSLKDAKAEASVSASASASAAVARAEKGIADANASATASREAALTPELKAQRDAALAQPAPEKPEQMNDATREGATLTAWYFLELYRYAYMTGNTTELKAMSDDRCVFCKSVIDRATKLHQNGGWADKWDQELVNATYYEKIEGYDYNELDVTANQGQVVSHPGAGSDPIISAPEENQVLDFSIRHNGTRWMVGGVEVLNK
;
A
#
# COMPACT_ATOMS: atom_id res chain seq x y z
N MET A 1 -52.57 32.09 -13.00
CA MET A 1 -52.20 31.69 -14.37
C MET A 1 -51.50 30.35 -14.27
N SER A 2 -52.19 29.30 -14.72
CA SER A 2 -51.77 27.89 -14.64
C SER A 2 -51.04 27.47 -15.91
N THR A 3 -49.93 26.75 -15.78
CA THR A 3 -49.35 25.85 -16.80
C THR A 3 -48.73 24.67 -16.04
N SER A 4 -49.47 23.57 -15.84
CA SER A 4 -49.69 22.42 -16.73
C SER A 4 -48.44 21.60 -17.05
N LEU A 5 -48.21 20.58 -16.21
CA LEU A 5 -48.02 19.15 -16.50
C LEU A 5 -47.33 18.69 -17.81
N ARG A 6 -46.24 17.93 -17.62
CA ARG A 6 -46.01 16.48 -17.89
C ARG A 6 -44.75 16.17 -18.71
N PRO A 7 -43.91 15.21 -18.26
CA PRO A 7 -42.82 14.65 -19.04
C PRO A 7 -43.30 13.47 -19.91
N PRO A 8 -42.63 13.13 -21.02
CA PRO A 8 -42.88 11.89 -21.74
C PRO A 8 -42.17 10.69 -21.08
N ALA A 9 -42.90 9.58 -21.03
CA ALA A 9 -42.49 8.26 -20.56
C ALA A 9 -41.77 7.47 -21.69
N PRO A 10 -41.14 6.31 -21.37
CA PRO A 10 -40.19 5.62 -22.24
C PRO A 10 -40.89 4.64 -23.19
N ALA A 11 -40.31 4.42 -24.38
CA ALA A 11 -40.72 3.34 -25.27
C ALA A 11 -39.52 2.87 -26.10
N GLY A 12 -39.31 1.56 -26.18
CA GLY A 12 -38.39 0.96 -27.15
C GLY A 12 -37.75 -0.35 -26.72
N ALA A 13 -38.57 -1.39 -26.53
CA ALA A 13 -38.09 -2.76 -26.59
C ALA A 13 -37.71 -3.11 -28.04
N GLN A 14 -36.53 -3.70 -28.25
CA GLN A 14 -36.26 -4.51 -29.44
C GLN A 14 -35.58 -5.83 -29.04
N ARG A 15 -36.24 -6.91 -29.47
CA ARG A 15 -35.83 -8.31 -29.37
C ARG A 15 -34.94 -8.69 -30.54
N SER A 16 -34.10 -9.70 -30.27
CA SER A 16 -33.56 -10.76 -31.16
C SER A 16 -32.63 -10.35 -32.31
N VAL A 17 -31.51 -11.07 -32.47
CA VAL A 17 -31.41 -12.28 -33.30
C VAL A 17 -30.08 -13.00 -32.97
N PHE A 18 -30.20 -14.31 -32.75
CA PHE A 18 -29.12 -15.30 -32.79
C PHE A 18 -28.41 -15.26 -34.15
N ASP A 19 -27.09 -15.18 -34.15
CA ASP A 19 -26.21 -16.09 -34.90
C ASP A 19 -24.84 -15.44 -35.05
N ARG A 20 -23.80 -16.12 -34.53
CA ARG A 20 -22.61 -16.52 -35.29
C ARG A 20 -21.59 -17.18 -34.37
N SER A 21 -21.69 -18.51 -34.34
CA SER A 21 -20.59 -19.42 -34.69
C SER A 21 -19.17 -19.05 -34.27
N TRP A 22 -18.70 -19.81 -33.28
CA TRP A 22 -17.31 -20.14 -32.99
C TRP A 22 -16.54 -20.61 -34.25
N PRO A 23 -15.28 -20.18 -34.42
CA PRO A 23 -14.19 -21.14 -34.51
C PRO A 23 -13.02 -20.67 -33.63
N GLY A 24 -12.50 -21.44 -32.68
CA GLY A 24 -11.94 -22.75 -32.92
C GLY A 24 -10.45 -22.63 -33.24
N SER A 25 -9.67 -21.91 -32.43
CA SER A 25 -8.21 -21.87 -32.53
C SER A 25 -7.58 -23.00 -31.71
N ARG A 26 -7.50 -24.15 -32.39
CA ARG A 26 -6.41 -25.13 -32.39
C ARG A 26 -5.38 -24.99 -31.26
N LEU A 27 -5.49 -25.92 -30.32
CA LEU A 27 -4.41 -26.38 -29.45
C LEU A 27 -3.35 -27.08 -30.32
N GLU A 28 -2.38 -26.34 -30.85
CA GLU A 28 -1.24 -26.94 -31.54
C GLU A 28 -0.24 -27.49 -30.52
N ARG A 29 -0.41 -28.79 -30.24
CA ARG A 29 0.62 -29.67 -29.72
C ARG A 29 1.70 -29.84 -30.80
N SER A 30 2.82 -29.15 -30.67
CA SER A 30 4.02 -29.46 -31.45
C SER A 30 4.92 -30.45 -30.69
N ARG A 31 4.84 -31.70 -31.14
CA ARG A 31 5.95 -32.68 -31.37
C ARG A 31 7.14 -32.57 -30.41
N ALA A 32 7.23 -33.47 -29.43
CA ALA A 32 8.00 -34.72 -29.55
C ALA A 32 9.50 -34.48 -29.85
N ALA A 33 10.28 -34.22 -28.80
CA ALA A 33 11.72 -34.48 -28.80
C ALA A 33 11.93 -35.84 -28.12
N ALA A 34 12.09 -36.86 -28.96
CA ALA A 34 12.58 -38.16 -28.56
C ALA A 34 14.10 -38.10 -28.37
N GLY A 35 14.61 -38.79 -27.34
CA GLY A 35 15.97 -39.32 -27.34
C GLY A 35 16.93 -38.67 -26.36
N LEU A 36 17.06 -39.27 -25.16
CA LEU A 36 18.29 -39.90 -24.68
C LEU A 36 18.04 -40.39 -23.24
N ALA A 37 17.38 -41.54 -23.14
CA ALA A 37 17.43 -42.35 -21.93
C ALA A 37 18.83 -42.98 -21.85
N ALA A 38 19.78 -42.27 -21.23
CA ALA A 38 21.02 -42.88 -20.80
C ALA A 38 20.72 -43.73 -19.56
N VAL A 39 20.50 -45.03 -19.77
CA VAL A 39 20.45 -46.02 -18.71
C VAL A 39 21.88 -46.21 -18.20
N CYS A 40 22.26 -45.44 -17.19
CA CYS A 40 23.43 -45.77 -16.38
C CYS A 40 23.04 -46.89 -15.41
N VAL A 41 23.30 -48.14 -15.80
CA VAL A 41 23.38 -49.26 -14.86
C VAL A 41 24.61 -49.01 -13.99
N LEU A 42 24.42 -48.37 -12.83
CA LEU A 42 25.43 -48.39 -11.79
C LEU A 42 25.41 -49.77 -11.15
N ALA A 43 26.41 -50.57 -11.50
CA ALA A 43 26.74 -51.81 -10.81
C ALA A 43 26.98 -51.50 -9.33
N LEU A 44 26.10 -52.01 -8.46
CA LEU A 44 26.30 -52.00 -7.01
C LEU A 44 27.39 -53.02 -6.66
N GLY A 45 28.64 -52.57 -6.66
CA GLY A 45 29.72 -53.21 -5.92
C GLY A 45 29.59 -52.84 -4.45
N MET A 46 29.38 -53.84 -3.59
CA MET A 46 29.35 -53.66 -2.14
C MET A 46 30.74 -53.24 -1.62
N THR A 47 30.88 -51.97 -1.27
CA THR A 47 31.79 -51.54 -0.20
C THR A 47 30.99 -50.69 0.79
N ALA A 48 30.51 -51.36 1.84
CA ALA A 48 29.79 -50.72 2.93
C ALA A 48 30.79 -50.09 3.90
N CYS A 49 30.95 -48.75 3.80
CA CYS A 49 31.24 -47.78 4.87
C CYS A 49 31.65 -46.45 4.19
N SER A 50 30.70 -45.51 4.04
CA SER A 50 30.85 -44.04 3.78
C SER A 50 29.70 -43.41 2.97
N LEU A 51 28.71 -44.18 2.50
CA LEU A 51 27.61 -43.62 1.67
C LEU A 51 26.58 -42.78 2.45
N LYS A 52 26.56 -42.84 3.78
CA LYS A 52 25.62 -42.08 4.61
C LYS A 52 26.02 -40.60 4.71
N ASP A 53 27.32 -40.32 4.69
CA ASP A 53 27.87 -38.96 4.72
C ASP A 53 27.77 -38.28 3.36
N ALA A 54 28.05 -38.99 2.26
CA ALA A 54 27.97 -38.44 0.90
C ALA A 54 26.55 -38.00 0.48
N LYS A 55 25.50 -38.72 0.93
CA LYS A 55 24.11 -38.32 0.66
C LYS A 55 23.69 -37.10 1.49
N ALA A 56 24.17 -36.99 2.72
CA ALA A 56 23.93 -35.82 3.57
C ALA A 56 24.66 -34.58 3.02
N GLU A 57 25.93 -34.71 2.66
CA GLU A 57 26.73 -33.62 2.06
C GLU A 57 26.16 -33.15 0.71
N ALA A 58 25.70 -34.06 -0.15
CA ALA A 58 25.04 -33.70 -1.41
C ALA A 58 23.73 -32.93 -1.17
N SER A 59 22.95 -33.30 -0.14
CA SER A 59 21.71 -32.60 0.22
C SER A 59 21.95 -31.22 0.83
N VAL A 60 23.02 -31.04 1.61
CA VAL A 60 23.44 -29.73 2.16
C VAL A 60 24.00 -28.84 1.05
N SER A 61 24.80 -29.39 0.12
CA SER A 61 25.35 -28.67 -1.04
C SER A 61 24.25 -28.20 -2.01
N ALA A 62 23.24 -29.03 -2.26
CA ALA A 62 22.06 -28.65 -3.04
C ALA A 62 21.23 -27.55 -2.35
N SER A 63 21.01 -27.65 -1.04
CA SER A 63 20.30 -26.63 -0.25
C SER A 63 21.04 -25.28 -0.25
N ALA A 64 22.36 -25.30 -0.05
CA ALA A 64 23.20 -24.10 -0.10
C ALA A 64 23.23 -23.47 -1.50
N SER A 65 23.24 -24.29 -2.56
CA SER A 65 23.16 -23.81 -3.95
C SER A 65 21.79 -23.16 -4.25
N ALA A 66 20.70 -23.71 -3.73
CA ALA A 66 19.36 -23.14 -3.87
C ALA A 66 19.23 -21.81 -3.12
N SER A 67 19.69 -21.72 -1.87
CA SER A 67 19.72 -20.45 -1.11
C SER A 67 20.58 -19.38 -1.80
N ALA A 68 21.74 -19.76 -2.36
CA ALA A 68 22.57 -18.85 -3.12
C ALA A 68 21.90 -18.39 -4.43
N ALA A 69 21.09 -19.24 -5.07
CA ALA A 69 20.31 -18.86 -6.24
C ALA A 69 19.20 -17.85 -5.89
N VAL A 70 18.48 -18.07 -4.78
CA VAL A 70 17.48 -17.13 -4.26
C VAL A 70 18.12 -15.77 -3.94
N ALA A 71 19.24 -15.75 -3.21
CA ALA A 71 19.93 -14.51 -2.86
C ALA A 71 20.40 -13.72 -4.10
N ARG A 72 20.87 -14.41 -5.15
CA ARG A 72 21.22 -13.74 -6.43
C ARG A 72 19.99 -13.19 -7.14
N ALA A 73 18.86 -13.91 -7.11
CA ALA A 73 17.62 -13.44 -7.71
C ALA A 73 17.08 -12.20 -6.99
N GLU A 74 17.06 -12.22 -5.65
CA GLU A 74 16.67 -11.07 -4.81
C GLU A 74 17.55 -9.86 -5.08
N LYS A 75 18.87 -10.07 -5.16
CA LYS A 75 19.82 -9.00 -5.52
C LYS A 75 19.55 -8.45 -6.92
N GLY A 76 19.34 -9.31 -7.92
CA GLY A 76 19.05 -8.88 -9.29
C GLY A 76 17.77 -8.03 -9.40
N ILE A 77 16.74 -8.37 -8.62
CA ILE A 77 15.51 -7.58 -8.52
C ILE A 77 15.78 -6.23 -7.87
N ALA A 78 16.55 -6.19 -6.79
CA ALA A 78 16.92 -4.96 -6.11
C ALA A 78 17.72 -4.01 -7.04
N ASP A 79 18.69 -4.54 -7.77
CA ASP A 79 19.52 -3.78 -8.72
C ASP A 79 18.66 -3.21 -9.86
N ALA A 80 17.74 -4.01 -10.41
CA ALA A 80 16.81 -3.56 -11.44
C ALA A 80 15.88 -2.45 -10.93
N ASN A 81 15.37 -2.56 -9.69
CA ASN A 81 14.53 -1.55 -9.09
C ASN A 81 15.30 -0.24 -8.84
N ALA A 82 16.54 -0.31 -8.34
CA ALA A 82 17.40 0.85 -8.16
C ALA A 82 17.68 1.58 -9.49
N SER A 83 17.96 0.82 -10.56
CA SER A 83 18.13 1.37 -11.90
C SER A 83 16.86 2.04 -12.45
N ALA A 84 15.68 1.45 -12.18
CA ALA A 84 14.40 2.02 -12.58
C ALA A 84 14.12 3.34 -11.85
N THR A 85 14.38 3.38 -10.54
CA THR A 85 14.27 4.61 -9.75
C THR A 85 15.18 5.71 -10.30
N ALA A 86 16.47 5.42 -10.49
CA ALA A 86 17.42 6.40 -11.03
C ALA A 86 17.00 6.94 -12.41
N SER A 87 16.42 6.09 -13.26
CA SER A 87 15.91 6.48 -14.57
C SER A 87 14.69 7.41 -14.48
N ARG A 88 13.76 7.14 -13.53
CA ARG A 88 12.60 8.01 -13.27
C ARG A 88 13.03 9.37 -12.73
N GLU A 89 14.01 9.39 -11.83
CA GLU A 89 14.57 10.62 -11.28
C GLU A 89 15.26 11.47 -12.35
N ALA A 90 16.03 10.83 -13.25
CA ALA A 90 16.68 11.51 -14.37
C ALA A 90 15.69 12.07 -15.41
N ALA A 91 14.46 11.55 -15.44
CA ALA A 91 13.40 12.01 -16.34
C ALA A 91 12.61 13.22 -15.80
N LEU A 92 12.85 13.64 -14.55
CA LEU A 92 12.22 14.84 -13.99
C LEU A 92 12.85 16.12 -14.55
N THR A 93 12.04 17.17 -14.73
CA THR A 93 12.57 18.51 -14.98
C THR A 93 13.31 19.01 -13.73
N PRO A 94 14.24 19.99 -13.86
CA PRO A 94 14.94 20.55 -12.71
C PRO A 94 14.01 21.09 -11.62
N GLU A 95 12.89 21.70 -12.00
CA GLU A 95 11.88 22.22 -11.09
C GLU A 95 11.16 21.11 -10.30
N LEU A 96 10.67 20.09 -11.01
CA LEU A 96 10.03 18.92 -10.37
C LEU A 96 11.00 18.17 -9.47
N LYS A 97 12.28 18.07 -9.87
CA LYS A 97 13.33 17.49 -9.04
C LYS A 97 13.50 18.28 -7.74
N ALA A 98 13.54 19.61 -7.80
CA ALA A 98 13.67 20.45 -6.61
C ALA A 98 12.45 20.33 -5.68
N GLN A 99 11.23 20.27 -6.21
CA GLN A 99 10.00 20.04 -5.44
C GLN A 99 10.03 18.68 -4.73
N ARG A 100 10.40 17.61 -5.45
CA ARG A 100 10.55 16.27 -4.86
C ARG A 100 11.61 16.25 -3.77
N ASP A 101 12.80 16.81 -4.03
CA ASP A 101 13.88 16.83 -3.06
C ASP A 101 13.46 17.61 -1.78
N ALA A 102 12.69 18.69 -1.92
CA ALA A 102 12.11 19.42 -0.79
C ALA A 102 11.06 18.60 -0.01
N ALA A 103 10.17 17.88 -0.71
CA ALA A 103 9.20 16.99 -0.08
C ALA A 103 9.87 15.86 0.70
N LEU A 104 10.89 15.21 0.12
CA LEU A 104 11.68 14.15 0.76
C LEU A 104 12.50 14.66 1.96
N ALA A 105 12.90 15.93 1.95
CA ALA A 105 13.65 16.56 3.04
C ALA A 105 12.77 17.02 4.22
N GLN A 106 11.44 16.92 4.11
CA GLN A 106 10.55 17.26 5.22
C GLN A 106 10.92 16.43 6.47
N PRO A 107 11.13 17.05 7.64
CA PRO A 107 11.39 16.31 8.86
C PRO A 107 10.18 15.48 9.27
N ALA A 108 10.45 14.36 9.93
CA ALA A 108 9.40 13.55 10.56
C ALA A 108 8.61 14.41 11.58
N PRO A 109 7.29 14.25 11.66
CA PRO A 109 6.48 14.95 12.66
C PRO A 109 6.98 14.66 14.08
N GLU A 110 7.04 15.70 14.91
CA GLU A 110 7.42 15.59 16.30
C GLU A 110 6.34 14.85 17.09
N LYS A 111 6.76 13.87 17.89
CA LYS A 111 5.85 13.02 18.66
C LYS A 111 5.43 13.76 19.94
N PRO A 112 4.12 14.03 20.16
CA PRO A 112 3.69 14.72 21.38
C PRO A 112 3.99 13.88 22.62
N GLU A 113 4.54 14.49 23.67
CA GLU A 113 4.96 13.77 24.88
C GLU A 113 3.79 13.05 25.57
N GLN A 114 2.63 13.71 25.64
CA GLN A 114 1.43 13.21 26.33
C GLN A 114 0.60 12.24 25.47
N MET A 115 0.98 12.00 24.21
CA MET A 115 0.15 11.16 23.33
C MET A 115 0.04 9.71 23.81
N ASN A 116 0.92 9.24 24.70
CA ASN A 116 0.86 7.87 25.22
C ASN A 116 0.06 7.76 26.52
N ASP A 117 -0.36 8.87 27.12
CA ASP A 117 -1.15 8.86 28.34
C ASP A 117 -2.52 8.25 28.05
N ALA A 118 -3.00 7.36 28.93
CA ALA A 118 -4.31 6.71 28.78
C ALA A 118 -5.47 7.67 29.16
N THR A 119 -5.51 8.83 28.49
CA THR A 119 -6.48 9.92 28.69
C THR A 119 -7.14 10.29 27.37
N ARG A 120 -8.22 11.07 27.44
CA ARG A 120 -8.91 11.60 26.25
C ARG A 120 -7.98 12.49 25.43
N GLU A 121 -7.18 13.29 26.11
CA GLU A 121 -6.18 14.16 25.52
C GLU A 121 -5.10 13.35 24.79
N GLY A 122 -4.62 12.26 25.38
CA GLY A 122 -3.66 11.35 24.73
C GLY A 122 -4.23 10.71 23.46
N ALA A 123 -5.52 10.34 23.46
CA ALA A 123 -6.21 9.84 22.27
C ALA A 123 -6.31 10.91 21.17
N THR A 124 -6.68 12.15 21.52
CA THR A 124 -6.75 13.28 20.58
C THR A 124 -5.38 13.62 19.98
N LEU A 125 -4.33 13.69 20.81
CA LEU A 125 -2.95 13.89 20.34
C LEU A 125 -2.48 12.75 19.43
N THR A 126 -2.95 11.52 19.69
CA THR A 126 -2.66 10.39 18.82
C THR A 126 -3.32 10.53 17.45
N ALA A 127 -4.58 10.96 17.38
CA ALA A 127 -5.24 11.20 16.10
C ALA A 127 -4.60 12.37 15.33
N TRP A 128 -4.26 13.47 16.01
CA TRP A 128 -3.48 14.55 15.42
C TRP A 128 -2.17 14.05 14.82
N TYR A 129 -1.39 13.29 15.59
CA TYR A 129 -0.11 12.75 15.14
C TYR A 129 -0.25 11.76 13.98
N PHE A 130 -1.32 10.95 13.98
CA PHE A 130 -1.66 10.07 12.86
C PHE A 130 -1.89 10.86 11.57
N LEU A 131 -2.62 11.97 11.64
CA LEU A 131 -2.88 12.84 10.48
C LEU A 131 -1.60 13.53 9.99
N GLU A 132 -0.72 13.95 10.88
CA GLU A 132 0.60 14.46 10.51
C GLU A 132 1.45 13.40 9.78
N LEU A 133 1.41 12.15 10.26
CA LEU A 133 2.07 11.02 9.62
C LEU A 133 1.44 10.62 8.29
N TYR A 134 0.12 10.76 8.15
CA TYR A 134 -0.57 10.58 6.86
C TYR A 134 0.02 11.53 5.81
N ARG A 135 0.17 12.83 6.14
CA ARG A 135 0.81 13.80 5.27
C ARG A 135 2.25 13.45 4.97
N TYR A 136 3.02 13.18 6.01
CA TYR A 136 4.43 12.83 5.91
C TYR A 136 4.68 11.60 5.03
N ALA A 137 3.83 10.58 5.10
CA ALA A 137 3.94 9.36 4.30
C ALA A 137 3.78 9.64 2.80
N TYR A 138 2.84 10.49 2.39
CA TYR A 138 2.69 10.86 0.98
C TYR A 138 3.82 11.75 0.47
N MET A 139 4.38 12.61 1.33
CA MET A 139 5.53 13.44 0.97
C MET A 139 6.83 12.64 0.82
N THR A 140 7.09 11.71 1.74
CA THR A 140 8.42 11.08 1.91
C THR A 140 8.47 9.59 1.60
N GLY A 141 7.33 8.93 1.53
CA GLY A 141 7.23 7.48 1.43
C GLY A 141 7.53 6.75 2.75
N ASN A 142 7.89 7.47 3.81
CA ASN A 142 8.18 6.85 5.10
C ASN A 142 6.89 6.58 5.89
N THR A 143 6.50 5.31 5.91
CA THR A 143 5.28 4.84 6.60
C THR A 143 5.58 4.16 7.94
N THR A 144 6.81 4.25 8.45
CA THR A 144 7.28 3.42 9.58
C THR A 144 6.45 3.64 10.84
N GLU A 145 6.34 4.89 11.31
CA GLU A 145 5.59 5.20 12.53
C GLU A 145 4.08 5.08 12.31
N LEU A 146 3.58 5.45 11.11
CA LEU A 146 2.17 5.28 10.75
C LEU A 146 1.76 3.80 10.88
N LYS A 147 2.59 2.88 10.38
CA LYS A 147 2.40 1.45 10.56
C LYS A 147 2.48 1.02 12.02
N ALA A 148 3.44 1.55 12.78
CA ALA A 148 3.64 1.18 14.19
C ALA A 148 2.47 1.56 15.11
N MET A 149 1.67 2.56 14.75
CA MET A 149 0.48 2.98 15.49
C MET A 149 -0.85 2.47 14.90
N SER A 150 -0.80 1.74 13.78
CA SER A 150 -1.98 1.18 13.12
C SER A 150 -2.19 -0.27 13.54
N ASP A 151 -3.41 -0.61 13.90
CA ASP A 151 -3.81 -1.99 14.16
C ASP A 151 -3.94 -2.77 12.84
N ASP A 152 -3.69 -4.08 12.85
CA ASP A 152 -3.72 -4.94 11.66
C ASP A 152 -5.10 -4.94 10.98
N ARG A 153 -6.16 -4.70 11.75
CA ARG A 153 -7.54 -4.61 11.26
C ARG A 153 -7.88 -3.25 10.63
N CYS A 154 -7.04 -2.24 10.75
CA CYS A 154 -7.33 -0.90 10.23
C CYS A 154 -7.18 -0.86 8.70
N VAL A 155 -8.28 -1.10 7.97
CA VAL A 155 -8.32 -1.12 6.51
C VAL A 155 -7.90 0.22 5.91
N PHE A 156 -8.35 1.34 6.48
CA PHE A 156 -7.95 2.68 6.06
C PHE A 156 -6.43 2.87 6.18
N CYS A 157 -5.87 2.56 7.35
CA CYS A 157 -4.44 2.68 7.62
C CYS A 157 -3.61 1.88 6.62
N LYS A 158 -4.00 0.62 6.37
CA LYS A 158 -3.36 -0.25 5.37
C LYS A 158 -3.41 0.37 3.98
N SER A 159 -4.58 0.89 3.57
CA SER A 159 -4.74 1.54 2.28
C SER A 159 -3.83 2.77 2.14
N VAL A 160 -3.71 3.61 3.16
CA VAL A 160 -2.79 4.75 3.16
C VAL A 160 -1.34 4.30 2.99
N ILE A 161 -0.90 3.34 3.80
CA ILE A 161 0.47 2.81 3.76
C ILE A 161 0.79 2.23 2.38
N ASP A 162 -0.11 1.41 1.83
CA ASP A 162 0.08 0.76 0.53
C ASP A 162 0.09 1.80 -0.61
N ARG A 163 -0.77 2.83 -0.55
CA ARG A 163 -0.84 3.91 -1.55
C ARG A 163 0.39 4.81 -1.52
N ALA A 164 0.81 5.26 -0.34
CA ALA A 164 2.02 6.07 -0.18
C ALA A 164 3.25 5.30 -0.67
N THR A 165 3.39 4.03 -0.27
CA THR A 165 4.48 3.16 -0.72
C THR A 165 4.49 3.03 -2.24
N LYS A 166 3.33 2.75 -2.85
CA LYS A 166 3.21 2.60 -4.31
C LYS A 166 3.49 3.90 -5.06
N LEU A 167 3.06 5.05 -4.55
CA LEU A 167 3.35 6.35 -5.12
C LEU A 167 4.86 6.56 -5.23
N HIS A 168 5.58 6.35 -4.13
CA HIS A 168 7.04 6.53 -4.07
C HIS A 168 7.82 5.50 -4.88
N GLN A 169 7.37 4.25 -4.93
CA GLN A 169 7.93 3.21 -5.82
C GLN A 169 7.84 3.61 -7.30
N ASN A 170 6.82 4.39 -7.68
CA ASN A 170 6.66 4.90 -9.03
C ASN A 170 7.43 6.21 -9.29
N GLY A 171 8.20 6.69 -8.31
CA GLY A 171 8.95 7.95 -8.37
C GLY A 171 8.09 9.19 -8.09
N GLY A 172 6.86 9.00 -7.62
CA GLY A 172 5.94 10.08 -7.27
C GLY A 172 6.09 10.57 -5.82
N TRP A 173 5.47 11.70 -5.52
CA TRP A 173 5.37 12.31 -4.20
C TRP A 173 4.11 13.16 -4.10
N ALA A 174 3.82 13.71 -2.94
CA ALA A 174 2.88 14.83 -2.79
C ALA A 174 3.61 16.04 -2.21
N ASP A 175 3.23 17.23 -2.66
CA ASP A 175 3.69 18.47 -2.05
C ASP A 175 3.15 18.57 -0.61
N LYS A 176 3.78 19.39 0.21
CA LYS A 176 3.24 19.68 1.54
C LYS A 176 1.92 20.44 1.41
N TRP A 177 0.85 19.92 1.99
CA TRP A 177 -0.42 20.65 2.13
C TRP A 177 -0.65 21.10 3.57
N ASP A 178 -1.50 22.10 3.76
CA ASP A 178 -1.96 22.55 5.08
C ASP A 178 -2.99 21.57 5.65
N GLN A 179 -2.87 21.26 6.93
CA GLN A 179 -3.78 20.36 7.61
C GLN A 179 -3.94 20.81 9.05
N GLU A 180 -5.18 20.90 9.51
CA GLU A 180 -5.51 21.44 10.82
C GLU A 180 -6.57 20.58 11.49
N LEU A 181 -6.33 20.20 12.75
CA LEU A 181 -7.34 19.62 13.60
C LEU A 181 -8.12 20.76 14.26
N VAL A 182 -9.41 20.87 13.94
CA VAL A 182 -10.31 21.93 14.41
C VAL A 182 -10.99 21.55 15.72
N ASN A 183 -11.46 20.30 15.81
CA ASN A 183 -12.16 19.80 16.98
C ASN A 183 -11.95 18.30 17.14
N ALA A 184 -12.10 17.81 18.37
CA ALA A 184 -12.10 16.38 18.67
C ALA A 184 -13.14 16.06 19.76
N THR A 185 -13.97 15.05 19.53
CA THR A 185 -14.96 14.57 20.51
C THR A 185 -14.71 13.11 20.80
N TYR A 186 -14.35 12.81 22.06
CA TYR A 186 -14.05 11.46 22.52
C TYR A 186 -15.27 10.82 23.19
N TYR A 187 -15.60 9.61 22.76
CA TYR A 187 -16.62 8.76 23.37
C TYR A 187 -15.98 7.52 23.96
N GLU A 188 -16.24 7.29 25.25
CA GLU A 188 -15.80 6.08 25.92
C GLU A 188 -16.51 4.87 25.30
N LYS A 189 -15.76 3.80 25.09
CA LYS A 189 -16.28 2.54 24.60
C LYS A 189 -17.38 2.00 25.53
N ILE A 190 -18.38 1.39 24.93
CA ILE A 190 -19.37 0.61 25.67
C ILE A 190 -18.79 -0.75 26.08
N GLU A 191 -19.33 -1.33 27.16
CA GLU A 191 -18.89 -2.63 27.67
C GLU A 191 -18.98 -3.71 26.58
N GLY A 192 -17.93 -4.53 26.47
CA GLY A 192 -17.81 -5.58 25.45
C GLY A 192 -17.17 -5.14 24.13
N TYR A 193 -16.82 -3.86 23.98
CA TYR A 193 -16.08 -3.34 22.81
C TYR A 193 -14.64 -2.96 23.18
N ASP A 194 -13.73 -3.15 22.24
CA ASP A 194 -12.29 -2.96 22.46
C ASP A 194 -11.79 -1.54 22.16
N TYR A 195 -12.62 -0.70 21.53
CA TYR A 195 -12.22 0.61 21.00
C TYR A 195 -13.17 1.70 21.46
N ASN A 196 -12.57 2.83 21.80
CA ASN A 196 -13.25 4.10 21.95
C ASN A 196 -13.47 4.71 20.56
N GLU A 197 -14.44 5.62 20.49
CA GLU A 197 -14.74 6.41 19.31
C GLU A 197 -14.19 7.82 19.51
N LEU A 198 -13.60 8.38 18.45
CA LEU A 198 -13.04 9.72 18.45
C LEU A 198 -13.38 10.40 17.14
N ASP A 199 -14.36 11.30 17.18
CA ASP A 199 -14.70 12.16 16.06
C ASP A 199 -13.71 13.31 15.98
N VAL A 200 -12.93 13.38 14.91
CA VAL A 200 -11.99 14.46 14.64
C VAL A 200 -12.50 15.31 13.48
N THR A 201 -12.71 16.60 13.71
CA THR A 201 -12.96 17.56 12.63
C THR A 201 -11.64 18.14 12.18
N ALA A 202 -11.34 18.03 10.88
CA ALA A 202 -10.12 18.54 10.28
C ALA A 202 -10.38 19.37 9.02
N ASN A 203 -9.52 20.35 8.79
CA ASN A 203 -9.41 21.06 7.52
C ASN A 203 -8.20 20.50 6.76
N GLN A 204 -8.37 20.31 5.46
CA GLN A 204 -7.32 19.94 4.53
C GLN A 204 -7.21 21.02 3.45
N GLY A 205 -6.02 21.58 3.29
CA GLY A 205 -5.69 22.46 2.17
C GLY A 205 -5.68 21.71 0.84
N GLN A 206 -5.40 22.43 -0.25
CA GLN A 206 -5.21 21.82 -1.56
C GLN A 206 -4.06 20.80 -1.51
N VAL A 207 -4.28 19.63 -2.09
CA VAL A 207 -3.25 18.59 -2.22
C VAL A 207 -2.82 18.49 -3.68
N VAL A 208 -1.52 18.66 -3.93
CA VAL A 208 -0.89 18.42 -5.23
C VAL A 208 -0.07 17.14 -5.15
N SER A 209 -0.48 16.10 -5.87
CA SER A 209 0.24 14.83 -5.96
C SER A 209 0.88 14.68 -7.34
N HIS A 210 2.16 14.35 -7.36
CA HIS A 210 2.94 14.07 -8.56
C HIS A 210 3.08 12.56 -8.73
N PRO A 211 2.41 11.92 -9.71
CA PRO A 211 2.48 10.47 -9.89
C PRO A 211 3.86 9.94 -10.33
N GLY A 212 4.72 10.83 -10.84
CA GLY A 212 6.06 10.54 -11.34
C GLY A 212 6.33 11.21 -12.69
N ALA A 213 7.51 10.97 -13.26
CA ALA A 213 7.90 11.56 -14.54
C ALA A 213 6.92 11.21 -15.68
N GLY A 214 6.58 12.20 -16.50
CA GLY A 214 5.70 12.04 -17.67
C GLY A 214 4.20 11.94 -17.35
N SER A 215 3.79 12.16 -16.11
CA SER A 215 2.38 12.27 -15.71
C SER A 215 2.07 13.66 -15.18
N ASP A 216 0.89 14.18 -15.52
CA ASP A 216 0.43 15.45 -14.96
C ASP A 216 0.13 15.32 -13.46
N PRO A 217 0.33 16.39 -12.66
CA PRO A 217 -0.07 16.39 -11.26
C PRO A 217 -1.57 16.18 -11.08
N ILE A 218 -1.93 15.47 -10.02
CA ILE A 218 -3.32 15.29 -9.57
C ILE A 218 -3.56 16.32 -8.46
N ILE A 219 -4.53 17.21 -8.68
CA ILE A 219 -4.88 18.27 -7.73
C ILE A 219 -6.21 17.91 -7.06
N SER A 220 -6.20 17.79 -5.74
CA SER A 220 -7.41 17.64 -4.93
C SER A 220 -7.78 18.98 -4.31
N ALA A 221 -9.06 19.34 -4.39
CA ALA A 221 -9.57 20.58 -3.80
C ALA A 221 -9.39 20.56 -2.27
N PRO A 222 -9.29 21.74 -1.63
CA PRO A 222 -9.35 21.82 -0.18
C PRO A 222 -10.70 21.32 0.34
N GLU A 223 -10.69 20.73 1.52
CA GLU A 223 -11.86 20.27 2.25
C GLU A 223 -11.88 20.90 3.64
N GLU A 224 -13.01 21.47 4.03
CA GLU A 224 -13.18 22.10 5.34
C GLU A 224 -14.16 21.31 6.19
N ASN A 225 -13.91 21.28 7.50
CA ASN A 225 -14.76 20.64 8.49
C ASN A 225 -15.07 19.16 8.18
N GLN A 226 -14.14 18.45 7.55
CA GLN A 226 -14.26 17.02 7.31
C GLN A 226 -14.23 16.30 8.66
N VAL A 227 -15.19 15.41 8.90
CA VAL A 227 -15.25 14.63 10.13
C VAL A 227 -14.71 13.23 9.88
N LEU A 228 -13.70 12.87 10.65
CA LEU A 228 -13.03 11.58 10.65
C LEU A 228 -13.43 10.85 11.93
N ASP A 229 -14.13 9.73 11.79
CA ASP A 229 -14.44 8.82 12.90
C ASP A 229 -13.27 7.85 13.11
N PHE A 230 -12.58 8.00 14.23
CA PHE A 230 -11.49 7.12 14.64
C PHE A 230 -11.97 6.06 15.63
N SER A 231 -11.72 4.80 15.31
CA SER A 231 -11.69 3.72 16.31
C SER A 231 -10.31 3.69 16.97
N ILE A 232 -10.21 4.01 18.26
CA ILE A 232 -8.93 4.11 18.96
C ILE A 232 -8.90 3.33 20.29
N ARG A 233 -7.79 2.64 20.58
CA ARG A 233 -7.63 1.88 21.85
C ARG A 233 -6.25 2.08 22.45
N HIS A 234 -6.18 2.16 23.78
CA HIS A 234 -4.90 2.11 24.49
C HIS A 234 -4.50 0.65 24.74
N ASN A 235 -3.26 0.28 24.44
CA ASN A 235 -2.77 -1.09 24.59
C ASN A 235 -1.96 -1.32 25.89
N GLY A 236 -1.97 -0.37 26.82
CA GLY A 236 -1.16 -0.35 28.03
C GLY A 236 0.13 0.45 27.89
N THR A 237 0.58 0.77 26.67
CA THR A 237 1.79 1.58 26.42
C THR A 237 1.53 2.77 25.51
N ARG A 238 0.67 2.62 24.50
CA ARG A 238 0.31 3.68 23.56
C ARG A 238 -1.12 3.50 23.05
N TRP A 239 -1.67 4.56 22.48
CA TRP A 239 -2.88 4.46 21.67
C TRP A 239 -2.58 3.85 20.29
N MET A 240 -3.51 3.04 19.83
CA MET A 240 -3.49 2.33 18.56
C MET A 240 -4.74 2.70 17.76
N VAL A 241 -4.57 2.97 16.47
CA VAL A 241 -5.65 3.29 15.53
C VAL A 241 -6.17 2.01 14.90
N GLY A 242 -7.41 1.64 15.20
CA GLY A 242 -8.07 0.44 14.69
C GLY A 242 -8.95 0.66 13.46
N GLY A 243 -9.25 1.90 13.13
CA GLY A 243 -10.13 2.28 12.02
C GLY A 243 -10.20 3.80 11.89
N VAL A 244 -10.40 4.26 10.66
CA VAL A 244 -10.70 5.67 10.34
C VAL A 244 -11.75 5.65 9.23
N GLU A 245 -12.86 6.34 9.43
CA GLU A 245 -13.91 6.53 8.43
C GLU A 245 -14.12 8.03 8.19
N VAL A 246 -14.25 8.43 6.92
CA VAL A 246 -14.64 9.80 6.56
C VAL A 246 -16.16 9.86 6.60
N LEU A 247 -16.71 10.65 7.52
CA LEU A 247 -18.15 10.86 7.60
C LEU A 247 -18.56 11.94 6.60
N ASN A 248 -19.30 11.53 5.57
CA ASN A 248 -19.95 12.47 4.66
C ASN A 248 -21.14 13.09 5.38
N LYS A 249 -21.06 14.39 5.71
CA LYS A 249 -22.18 15.17 6.25
C LYS A 249 -22.87 15.97 5.16
#